data_AF-A0A1Y3KDF2-F1
#
_entry.id   AF-A0A1Y3KDF2-F1
#
_cell.length_a   1.000
_cell.length_b   1.000
_cell.length_c   1.000
_cell.angle_alpha   90.00
_cell.angle_beta   90.00
_cell.angle_gamma   90.00
#
_symmetry.space_group_name_H-M   'P 1'
#
loop_
_entity.id
_entity.type
_entity.pdbx_description
1 polymer ?
#
loop_
_entity_poly.entity_id
_entity_poly.type
_entity_poly.pdbx_seq_one_letter_code
_entity_poly.pdbx_strand_id
1 'polypeptide(L)'
;MSAVPSYLWLSRHSIFYFRIVVPEVLRPLFPCAEIRRSLQTRCKREALIRGRELLLQVQRLYTQAFQGIRPSLDYLRGAWEAGGKRVASWASWLRQQQLVEVATSGVLRQDQPQVIEGGELKKAVEGVSISRGHKLRRGSSATSQGNGAVMLPDVPSVSPSFSKVVEECLGQQGLEGVSVKTLDDKRSVATLLVRIIGDLPMDLITRQDARKFRETALKLPPRINQLPSSLSLEEVIRTATSTISHTTFNNYVKNLTTFFTYAIREGYCERNPFDGLRVKQRGKVSEERSVFTEDDLRRLFSKEVYSSVSSRKPNQYWLPLLGLYTGARLNELCQLYLDDVVTINGVDCLHIRAARPDQKLKTASSERLVPIHSRLKALGFIEFIQKQRAAGHQRIFPELTCHKKHGYGAAPSKWFTRVREQLGFKDGEGQKDFHSFRHTIADHLKQKGVSEALVGGLLGHQTGGITFSRYGKDFRPEVLAPVVEAVDFDVVGWLQQ
;
A
#
# COMPACT_ATOMS: atom_id res chain seq x y z
N MET A 1 -29.52 -6.83 -7.25
CA MET A 1 -29.62 -5.44 -7.77
C MET A 1 -30.48 -4.65 -6.80
N SER A 2 -29.98 -3.57 -6.19
CA SER A 2 -30.76 -2.76 -5.23
C SER A 2 -31.97 -2.12 -5.94
N ALA A 3 -33.17 -2.53 -5.52
CA ALA A 3 -34.45 -2.00 -5.98
C ALA A 3 -34.50 -0.49 -5.77
N VAL A 4 -34.93 0.25 -6.79
CA VAL A 4 -35.18 1.69 -6.66
C VAL A 4 -36.42 1.84 -5.76
N PRO A 5 -36.36 2.64 -4.68
CA PRO A 5 -37.51 2.88 -3.83
C PRO A 5 -38.70 3.42 -4.63
N SER A 6 -39.91 2.99 -4.28
CA SER A 6 -41.15 3.32 -5.00
C SER A 6 -41.41 4.84 -5.12
N TYR A 7 -40.86 5.63 -4.18
CA TYR A 7 -40.99 7.08 -4.18
C TYR A 7 -40.05 7.80 -5.16
N LEU A 8 -39.19 7.07 -5.88
CA LEU A 8 -38.34 7.62 -6.93
C LEU A 8 -38.85 7.22 -8.30
N TRP A 9 -39.04 8.22 -9.15
CA TRP A 9 -39.49 8.05 -10.52
C TRP A 9 -38.49 8.68 -11.50
N LEU A 10 -38.12 7.95 -12.56
CA LEU A 10 -37.23 8.45 -13.60
C LEU A 10 -38.05 9.00 -14.76
N SER A 11 -37.83 10.26 -15.12
CA SER A 11 -38.48 10.88 -16.27
C SER A 11 -37.89 10.44 -17.61
N ARG A 12 -38.62 10.69 -18.70
CA ARG A 12 -38.16 10.46 -20.09
C ARG A 12 -36.85 11.16 -20.46
N HIS A 13 -36.47 12.22 -19.73
CA HIS A 13 -35.22 12.97 -19.94
C HIS A 13 -34.11 12.56 -18.96
N SER A 14 -34.23 11.38 -18.34
CA SER A 14 -33.27 10.81 -17.37
C SER A 14 -33.04 11.66 -16.12
N ILE A 15 -33.98 12.54 -15.76
CA ILE A 15 -33.97 13.29 -14.49
C ILE A 15 -34.85 12.53 -13.48
N PHE A 16 -34.33 12.32 -12.27
CA PHE A 16 -35.08 11.72 -11.18
C PHE A 16 -36.06 12.71 -10.55
N TYR A 17 -37.23 12.20 -10.16
CA TYR A 17 -38.27 12.90 -9.42
C TYR A 17 -38.61 12.11 -8.15
N PHE A 18 -38.96 12.86 -7.10
CA PHE A 18 -39.66 12.33 -5.96
C PHE A 18 -41.16 12.31 -6.28
N ARG A 19 -41.81 11.18 -6.01
CA ARG A 19 -43.21 10.91 -6.32
C ARG A 19 -43.85 10.11 -5.19
N ILE A 20 -44.86 10.65 -4.51
CA ILE A 20 -45.63 9.90 -3.51
C ILE A 20 -47.11 10.24 -3.58
N VAL A 21 -47.96 9.21 -3.47
CA VAL A 21 -49.42 9.36 -3.47
C VAL A 21 -49.87 9.73 -2.06
N VAL A 22 -50.75 10.72 -1.95
CA VAL A 22 -51.36 11.12 -0.66
C VAL A 22 -52.39 10.06 -0.25
N PRO A 23 -52.31 9.51 0.98
CA PRO A 23 -53.28 8.55 1.48
C PRO A 23 -54.72 9.06 1.40
N GLU A 24 -55.67 8.18 1.09
CA GLU A 24 -57.09 8.55 0.87
C GLU A 24 -57.70 9.36 2.01
N VAL A 25 -57.42 8.94 3.23
CA VAL A 25 -57.89 9.57 4.46
C VAL A 25 -57.41 11.03 4.59
N LEU A 26 -56.25 11.36 4.00
CA LEU A 26 -55.65 12.69 4.08
C LEU A 26 -55.94 13.55 2.84
N ARG A 27 -56.46 12.98 1.74
CA ARG A 27 -56.70 13.73 0.49
C ARG A 27 -57.51 15.03 0.67
N PRO A 28 -58.56 15.10 1.52
CA PRO A 28 -59.31 16.35 1.73
C PRO A 28 -58.49 17.49 2.36
N LEU A 29 -57.36 17.17 3.01
CA LEU A 29 -56.50 18.13 3.69
C LEU A 29 -55.31 18.60 2.84
N PHE A 30 -55.08 17.97 1.68
CA PHE A 30 -53.99 18.30 0.77
C PHE A 30 -54.53 18.92 -0.52
N PRO A 31 -53.79 19.84 -1.15
CA PRO A 31 -54.21 20.46 -2.42
C PRO A 31 -54.05 19.52 -3.64
N CYS A 32 -53.43 18.35 -3.46
CA CYS A 32 -53.20 17.39 -4.55
C CYS A 32 -53.27 15.94 -4.05
N ALA A 33 -53.65 15.02 -4.95
CA ALA A 33 -53.66 13.58 -4.68
C ALA A 33 -52.26 12.94 -4.75
N GLU A 34 -51.29 13.64 -5.35
CA GLU A 34 -49.94 13.15 -5.55
C GLU A 34 -48.93 14.29 -5.40
N ILE A 35 -47.90 14.09 -4.58
CA ILE A 35 -46.80 15.04 -4.41
C ILE A 35 -45.68 14.65 -5.36
N ARG A 36 -45.35 15.57 -6.28
CA ARG A 36 -44.27 15.44 -7.27
C ARG A 36 -43.26 16.58 -7.16
N ARG A 37 -41.97 16.24 -7.12
CA ARG A 37 -40.86 17.21 -7.14
C ARG A 37 -39.67 16.70 -7.94
N SER A 38 -39.05 17.60 -8.72
CA SER A 38 -37.83 17.28 -9.47
C SER A 38 -36.64 17.23 -8.52
N LEU A 39 -35.86 16.16 -8.58
CA LEU A 39 -34.64 16.04 -7.80
C LEU A 39 -33.44 16.64 -8.54
N GLN A 40 -33.62 17.25 -9.73
CA GLN A 40 -32.59 17.94 -10.52
C GLN A 40 -31.26 17.16 -10.67
N THR A 41 -31.34 15.83 -10.77
CA THR A 41 -30.16 14.97 -10.93
C THR A 41 -30.46 13.80 -11.85
N ARG A 42 -29.43 13.38 -12.60
CA ARG A 42 -29.41 12.13 -13.37
C ARG A 42 -28.72 10.99 -12.60
N CYS A 43 -28.14 11.29 -11.43
CA CYS A 43 -27.41 10.33 -10.61
C CYS A 43 -28.35 9.63 -9.62
N LYS A 44 -28.44 8.29 -9.72
CA LYS A 44 -29.29 7.46 -8.84
C LYS A 44 -28.95 7.65 -7.35
N ARG A 45 -27.68 7.76 -6.98
CA ARG A 45 -27.25 7.92 -5.57
C ARG A 45 -27.68 9.26 -5.00
N GLU A 46 -27.52 10.32 -5.78
CA GLU A 46 -27.95 11.66 -5.40
C GLU A 46 -29.48 11.75 -5.31
N ALA A 47 -30.19 11.12 -6.25
CA ALA A 47 -31.65 11.01 -6.20
C ALA A 47 -32.14 10.28 -4.93
N LEU A 48 -31.44 9.23 -4.49
CA LEU A 48 -31.76 8.52 -3.24
C LEU A 48 -31.64 9.42 -2.01
N ILE A 49 -30.58 10.22 -1.93
CA ILE A 49 -30.35 11.15 -0.80
C ILE A 49 -31.42 12.24 -0.81
N ARG A 50 -31.56 12.95 -1.93
CA ARG A 50 -32.54 14.03 -2.12
C ARG A 50 -33.98 13.55 -1.91
N GLY A 51 -34.30 12.34 -2.37
CA GLY A 51 -35.62 11.73 -2.19
C GLY A 51 -35.94 11.36 -0.74
N ARG A 52 -34.95 10.90 0.05
CA ARG A 52 -35.15 10.62 1.49
C ARG A 52 -35.42 11.88 2.30
N GLU A 53 -34.74 12.97 1.97
CA GLU A 53 -34.97 14.28 2.58
C GLU A 53 -36.43 14.71 2.40
N LEU A 54 -36.94 14.67 1.15
CA LEU A 54 -38.36 14.99 0.89
C LEU A 54 -39.32 14.00 1.52
N LEU A 55 -38.97 12.71 1.59
CA LEU A 55 -39.81 11.70 2.23
C LEU A 55 -40.06 12.04 3.71
N LEU A 56 -39.02 12.43 4.44
CA LEU A 56 -39.14 12.84 5.84
C LEU A 56 -40.00 14.10 6.00
N GLN A 57 -39.85 15.08 5.10
CA GLN A 57 -40.69 16.27 5.10
C GLN A 57 -42.17 15.92 4.85
N VAL A 58 -42.46 15.06 3.87
CA VAL A 58 -43.84 14.58 3.60
C VAL A 58 -44.41 13.84 4.80
N GLN A 59 -43.63 12.95 5.44
CA GLN A 59 -44.09 12.23 6.62
C GLN A 59 -44.46 13.18 7.77
N ARG A 60 -43.70 14.25 8.00
CA ARG A 60 -44.05 15.29 8.97
C ARG A 60 -45.36 16.00 8.60
N LEU A 61 -45.58 16.30 7.31
CA LEU A 61 -46.84 16.88 6.84
C LEU A 61 -48.02 15.93 7.05
N TYR A 62 -47.84 14.62 6.85
CA TYR A 62 -48.87 13.63 7.16
C TYR A 62 -49.19 13.60 8.66
N THR A 63 -48.18 13.62 9.53
CA THR A 63 -48.40 13.69 10.99
C THR A 63 -49.19 14.93 11.39
N GLN A 64 -48.88 16.09 10.81
CA GLN A 64 -49.65 17.32 11.04
C GLN A 64 -51.10 17.20 10.56
N ALA A 65 -51.32 16.61 9.39
CA ALA A 65 -52.65 16.36 8.85
C ALA A 65 -53.49 15.46 9.76
N PHE A 66 -52.88 14.42 10.34
CA PHE A 66 -53.54 13.54 11.31
C PHE A 66 -53.92 14.26 12.62
N GLN A 67 -53.22 15.35 12.95
CA GLN A 67 -53.54 16.21 14.10
C GLN A 67 -54.58 17.29 13.76
N GLY A 68 -55.19 17.25 12.56
CA GLY A 68 -56.19 18.22 12.10
C GLY A 68 -55.63 19.54 11.58
N ILE A 69 -54.30 19.66 11.47
CA ILE A 69 -53.63 20.85 10.94
C ILE A 69 -53.53 20.72 9.41
N ARG A 70 -54.06 21.70 8.65
CA ARG A 70 -53.92 21.72 7.18
C ARG A 70 -52.45 21.93 6.78
N PRO A 71 -51.77 20.96 6.15
CA PRO A 71 -50.36 21.09 5.81
C PRO A 71 -50.14 21.98 4.59
N SER A 72 -49.12 22.84 4.61
CA SER A 72 -48.68 23.61 3.44
C SER A 72 -47.54 22.90 2.70
N LEU A 73 -47.66 22.80 1.38
CA LEU A 73 -46.63 22.25 0.49
C LEU A 73 -45.55 23.27 0.12
N ASP A 74 -45.68 24.54 0.51
CA ASP A 74 -44.73 25.61 0.16
C ASP A 74 -43.37 25.45 0.83
N TYR A 75 -43.37 24.76 1.98
CA TYR A 75 -42.18 24.43 2.76
C TYR A 75 -41.48 23.15 2.28
N LEU A 76 -42.08 22.44 1.32
CA LEU A 76 -41.52 21.20 0.78
C LEU A 76 -40.42 21.51 -0.23
N ARG A 77 -39.22 21.84 0.28
CA ARG A 77 -38.03 22.16 -0.50
C ARG A 77 -36.85 21.32 -0.07
N GLY A 78 -36.08 20.90 -1.07
CA GLY A 78 -34.79 20.27 -0.84
C GLY A 78 -33.69 21.29 -0.67
N ALA A 79 -32.69 20.97 0.16
CA ALA A 79 -31.50 21.82 0.33
C ALA A 79 -30.78 22.15 -1.00
N TRP A 80 -30.89 21.27 -2.00
CA TRP A 80 -30.30 21.48 -3.34
C TRP A 80 -30.98 22.59 -4.16
N GLU A 81 -32.18 23.02 -3.79
CA GLU A 81 -32.90 24.08 -4.50
C GLU A 81 -32.39 25.49 -4.13
N ALA A 82 -31.72 25.63 -2.99
CA ALA A 82 -31.15 26.90 -2.53
C ALA A 82 -29.80 27.24 -3.20
N GLY A 83 -29.12 26.25 -3.80
CA GLY A 83 -27.82 26.42 -4.46
C GLY A 83 -27.95 26.45 -5.98
N GLY A 84 -28.06 27.63 -6.58
CA GLY A 84 -28.14 27.78 -8.04
C GLY A 84 -26.96 27.11 -8.76
N LYS A 85 -27.22 26.07 -9.56
CA LYS A 85 -26.39 25.40 -10.61
C LYS A 85 -24.86 25.19 -10.38
N ARG A 86 -24.26 25.53 -9.24
CA ARG A 86 -22.83 25.33 -8.94
C ARG A 86 -22.63 24.82 -7.52
N VAL A 87 -23.03 23.58 -7.26
CA VAL A 87 -22.38 22.78 -6.23
C VAL A 87 -22.14 21.41 -6.82
N ALA A 88 -20.99 21.28 -7.48
CA ALA A 88 -20.49 19.99 -7.92
C ALA A 88 -20.04 19.19 -6.69
N SER A 89 -20.81 18.15 -6.38
CA SER A 89 -20.62 17.17 -5.31
C SER A 89 -20.88 17.65 -3.88
N TRP A 90 -21.67 16.85 -3.16
CA TRP A 90 -21.88 16.90 -1.70
C TRP A 90 -20.57 17.03 -0.91
N ALA A 91 -19.48 16.42 -1.40
CA ALA A 91 -18.15 16.52 -0.79
C ALA A 91 -17.54 17.93 -0.89
N SER A 92 -17.91 18.73 -1.90
CA SER A 92 -17.46 20.13 -2.00
C SER A 92 -18.22 21.03 -1.02
N TRP A 93 -19.49 20.73 -0.77
CA TRP A 93 -20.31 21.46 0.20
C TRP A 93 -19.88 21.17 1.64
N LEU A 94 -19.66 19.90 2.01
CA LEU A 94 -19.10 19.48 3.31
C LEU A 94 -17.72 20.10 3.58
N ARG A 95 -16.86 20.17 2.55
CA ARG A 95 -15.55 20.86 2.65
C ARG A 95 -15.68 22.36 2.90
N GLN A 96 -16.69 22.99 2.31
CA GLN A 96 -16.91 24.42 2.48
C GLN A 96 -17.45 24.74 3.88
N GLN A 97 -18.26 23.85 4.48
CA GLN A 97 -18.73 23.95 5.87
C GLN A 97 -17.58 23.73 6.88
N GLN A 98 -16.77 22.68 6.71
CA GLN A 98 -15.62 22.41 7.60
C GLN A 98 -14.56 23.53 7.58
N LEU A 99 -14.32 24.16 6.44
CA LEU A 99 -13.42 25.32 6.34
C LEU A 99 -13.95 26.55 7.08
N VAL A 100 -15.27 26.73 7.14
CA VAL A 100 -15.91 27.82 7.88
C VAL A 100 -15.85 27.57 9.39
N GLU A 101 -16.07 26.34 9.86
CA GLU A 101 -15.94 25.99 11.29
C GLU A 101 -14.51 26.13 11.82
N VAL A 102 -13.49 25.77 11.04
CA VAL A 102 -12.08 25.97 11.42
C VAL A 102 -11.71 27.45 11.48
N ALA A 103 -12.32 28.28 10.63
CA ALA A 103 -12.11 29.73 10.65
C ALA A 103 -12.83 30.42 11.82
N THR A 104 -13.98 29.92 12.27
CA THR A 104 -14.75 30.49 13.39
C THR A 104 -14.29 29.99 14.75
N SER A 105 -13.66 28.82 14.84
CA SER A 105 -13.08 28.28 16.08
C SER A 105 -11.71 28.88 16.46
N GLY A 106 -11.13 29.73 15.61
CA GLY A 106 -9.84 30.41 15.84
C GLY A 106 -9.89 31.71 16.65
N VAL A 107 -11.06 32.13 17.17
CA VAL A 107 -11.19 33.35 17.98
C VAL A 107 -11.89 33.01 19.29
N LEU A 108 -11.12 32.58 20.29
CA LEU A 108 -11.54 32.60 21.69
C LEU A 108 -10.58 33.50 22.50
N ARG A 109 -11.18 34.58 23.01
CA ARG A 109 -10.62 35.53 23.98
C ARG A 109 -10.19 34.80 25.25
N GLN A 110 -8.98 35.06 25.71
CA GLN A 110 -8.59 34.82 27.10
C GLN A 110 -9.06 36.01 27.94
N ASP A 111 -10.10 35.81 28.75
CA ASP A 111 -10.36 36.62 29.94
C ASP A 111 -9.88 35.81 31.15
N GLN A 112 -8.85 36.31 31.84
CA GLN A 112 -8.55 35.93 33.22
C GLN A 112 -8.61 37.18 34.11
N PRO A 113 -9.19 37.10 35.32
CA PRO A 113 -9.31 38.23 36.24
C PRO A 113 -8.00 38.49 37.00
N GLN A 114 -7.62 39.77 37.10
CA GLN A 114 -6.49 40.24 37.89
C GLN A 114 -6.81 40.32 39.39
N VAL A 115 -5.91 39.78 40.21
CA VAL A 115 -5.76 40.09 41.63
C VAL A 115 -4.62 41.10 41.77
N ILE A 116 -4.89 42.14 42.56
CA ILE A 116 -4.05 43.29 42.86
C ILE A 116 -3.00 42.89 43.91
N GLU A 117 -1.74 43.27 43.70
CA GLU A 117 -0.84 43.67 44.79
C GLU A 117 0.31 44.56 44.28
N GLY A 118 0.75 45.47 45.15
CA GLY A 118 1.36 46.76 44.83
C GLY A 118 2.83 46.76 44.42
N GLY A 119 3.29 47.92 43.95
CA GLY A 119 4.69 48.16 43.59
C GLY A 119 4.90 49.46 42.84
N GLU A 120 5.50 50.42 43.51
CA GLU A 120 5.71 51.82 43.17
C GLU A 120 6.60 52.17 41.94
N LEU A 121 6.38 53.42 41.48
CA LEU A 121 7.35 54.44 41.03
C LEU A 121 7.94 54.45 39.58
N LYS A 122 7.41 55.45 38.84
CA LYS A 122 8.11 56.59 38.18
C LYS A 122 8.66 56.51 36.73
N LYS A 123 8.34 57.60 36.02
CA LYS A 123 8.99 58.26 34.85
C LYS A 123 8.76 57.58 33.49
N ALA A 124 8.64 58.30 32.36
CA ALA A 124 8.49 59.71 32.04
C ALA A 124 8.24 59.78 30.50
N VAL A 125 7.27 60.62 30.11
CA VAL A 125 7.26 61.67 29.07
C VAL A 125 7.71 61.35 27.61
N GLU A 126 7.03 62.06 26.69
CA GLU A 126 7.27 62.30 25.24
C GLU A 126 6.61 61.30 24.28
N GLY A 127 5.83 61.67 23.26
CA GLY A 127 5.37 62.94 22.67
C GLY A 127 4.45 62.55 21.50
N VAL A 128 3.25 63.13 21.35
CA VAL A 128 2.93 64.20 20.38
C VAL A 128 3.17 63.72 18.94
N SER A 129 2.13 63.28 18.21
CA SER A 129 1.42 64.07 17.17
C SER A 129 1.49 63.33 15.83
N ILE A 130 0.61 63.43 14.82
CA ILE A 130 -0.44 64.39 14.46
C ILE A 130 -1.27 63.72 13.34
N SER A 131 -2.60 63.86 13.42
CA SER A 131 -3.57 64.15 12.33
C SER A 131 -3.61 63.25 11.05
N ARG A 132 -4.70 63.10 10.30
CA ARG A 132 -5.89 63.94 10.04
C ARG A 132 -6.80 63.12 9.12
N GLY A 133 -8.12 63.32 9.20
CA GLY A 133 -9.00 62.99 8.06
C GLY A 133 -10.40 62.47 8.38
N HIS A 134 -11.23 63.31 9.00
CA HIS A 134 -12.69 63.18 9.00
C HIS A 134 -13.31 63.51 7.63
N LYS A 135 -14.29 62.72 7.17
CA LYS A 135 -15.62 63.16 6.66
C LYS A 135 -16.43 61.92 6.25
N LEU A 136 -17.46 61.56 7.02
CA LEU A 136 -18.89 61.89 6.82
C LEU A 136 -19.41 61.32 5.49
N ARG A 137 -20.49 60.52 5.41
CA ARG A 137 -21.83 60.83 5.93
C ARG A 137 -22.80 59.66 5.63
N ARG A 138 -23.79 59.44 6.53
CA ARG A 138 -25.18 58.92 6.35
C ARG A 138 -25.40 57.73 5.39
N GLY A 139 -26.01 56.61 5.75
CA GLY A 139 -27.00 56.32 6.78
C GLY A 139 -28.12 55.49 6.13
N SER A 140 -28.54 54.39 6.75
CA SER A 140 -29.94 53.94 6.84
C SER A 140 -30.01 52.59 7.54
N SER A 141 -30.61 52.65 8.73
CA SER A 141 -31.16 51.54 9.48
C SER A 141 -32.29 50.87 8.69
N ALA A 142 -32.19 49.57 8.47
CA ALA A 142 -33.33 48.71 8.21
C ALA A 142 -33.17 47.44 9.07
N THR A 143 -34.04 47.35 10.05
CA THR A 143 -34.33 46.22 10.93
C THR A 143 -34.56 44.95 10.11
N SER A 144 -33.81 43.89 10.42
CA SER A 144 -34.18 42.52 10.01
C SER A 144 -34.35 41.67 11.27
N GLN A 145 -35.60 41.38 11.61
CA GLN A 145 -35.95 40.21 12.41
C GLN A 145 -35.77 39.00 11.50
N GLY A 146 -34.71 38.23 11.73
CA GLY A 146 -34.44 36.96 11.06
C GLY A 146 -34.65 35.81 12.03
N ASN A 147 -35.69 35.03 11.79
CA ASN A 147 -35.99 33.76 12.44
C ASN A 147 -34.74 32.86 12.48
N GLY A 148 -34.36 32.44 13.70
CA GLY A 148 -33.35 31.42 13.92
C GLY A 148 -33.80 30.07 13.36
N ALA A 149 -33.27 29.70 12.20
CA ALA A 149 -33.25 28.32 11.76
C ALA A 149 -32.20 27.59 12.59
N VAL A 150 -32.64 26.79 13.55
CA VAL A 150 -31.81 25.82 14.27
C VAL A 150 -31.26 24.83 13.23
N MET A 151 -29.97 24.95 12.93
CA MET A 151 -29.22 24.02 12.08
C MET A 151 -29.17 22.65 12.77
N LEU A 152 -29.77 21.64 12.16
CA LEU A 152 -29.53 20.24 12.54
C LEU A 152 -28.10 19.87 12.07
N PRO A 153 -27.26 19.25 12.92
CA PRO A 153 -25.88 18.94 12.59
C PRO A 153 -25.79 17.89 11.47
N ASP A 154 -24.80 18.08 10.59
CA ASP A 154 -24.40 17.14 9.53
C ASP A 154 -24.30 15.72 10.07
N VAL A 155 -24.87 14.73 9.37
CA VAL A 155 -24.69 13.32 9.73
C VAL A 155 -23.19 13.01 9.63
N PRO A 156 -22.49 12.74 10.74
CA PRO A 156 -21.07 12.44 10.71
C PRO A 156 -20.87 11.16 9.90
N SER A 157 -19.77 11.05 9.16
CA SER A 157 -19.34 9.74 8.67
C SER A 157 -19.23 8.80 9.88
N VAL A 158 -19.93 7.67 9.82
CA VAL A 158 -19.89 6.64 10.87
C VAL A 158 -18.68 5.71 10.65
N SER A 159 -17.99 5.84 9.52
CA SER A 159 -16.82 5.03 9.22
C SER A 159 -15.59 5.52 10.00
N PRO A 160 -14.74 4.60 10.50
CA PRO A 160 -13.43 4.96 11.00
C PRO A 160 -12.56 5.67 9.95
N SER A 161 -11.57 6.44 10.41
CA SER A 161 -10.55 7.04 9.54
C SER A 161 -9.69 5.98 8.85
N PHE A 162 -9.12 6.32 7.70
CA PHE A 162 -8.24 5.41 6.96
C PHE A 162 -7.06 4.93 7.81
N SER A 163 -6.40 5.82 8.57
CA SER A 163 -5.29 5.42 9.43
C SER A 163 -5.71 4.41 10.50
N LYS A 164 -6.92 4.57 11.08
CA LYS A 164 -7.44 3.63 12.08
C LYS A 164 -7.69 2.24 11.47
N VAL A 165 -8.33 2.18 10.31
CA VAL A 165 -8.58 0.91 9.60
C VAL A 165 -7.27 0.24 9.16
N VAL A 166 -6.26 1.02 8.80
CA VAL A 166 -4.91 0.50 8.48
C VAL A 166 -4.30 -0.20 9.70
N GLU A 167 -4.29 0.42 10.87
CA GLU A 167 -3.70 -0.21 12.06
C GLU A 167 -4.50 -1.45 12.53
N GLU A 168 -5.84 -1.43 12.42
CA GLU A 168 -6.67 -2.62 12.65
C GLU A 168 -6.28 -3.77 11.69
N CYS A 169 -6.22 -3.49 10.38
CA CYS A 169 -5.85 -4.47 9.37
C CYS A 169 -4.42 -5.01 9.54
N LEU A 170 -3.46 -4.14 9.88
CA LEU A 170 -2.08 -4.54 10.12
C LEU A 170 -1.93 -5.34 11.41
N GLY A 171 -2.69 -5.00 12.47
CA GLY A 171 -2.76 -5.75 13.70
C GLY A 171 -3.22 -7.19 13.46
N GLN A 172 -4.34 -7.35 12.74
CA GLN A 172 -4.85 -8.67 12.35
C GLN A 172 -3.83 -9.46 11.52
N GLN A 173 -3.24 -8.84 10.49
CA GLN A 173 -2.24 -9.52 9.67
C GLN A 173 -0.98 -9.91 10.46
N GLY A 174 -0.61 -9.13 11.48
CA GLY A 174 0.46 -9.49 12.41
C GLY A 174 0.14 -10.78 13.17
N LEU A 175 -1.10 -10.94 13.65
CA LEU A 175 -1.57 -12.17 14.30
C LEU A 175 -1.62 -13.36 13.33
N GLU A 176 -1.92 -13.11 12.06
CA GLU A 176 -1.88 -14.12 10.98
C GLU A 176 -0.44 -14.47 10.52
N GLY A 177 0.60 -13.94 11.19
CA GLY A 177 2.00 -14.29 10.92
C GLY A 177 2.64 -13.53 9.75
N VAL A 178 2.02 -12.46 9.25
CA VAL A 178 2.63 -11.60 8.22
C VAL A 178 3.91 -10.95 8.77
N SER A 179 4.96 -10.92 7.95
CA SER A 179 6.26 -10.43 8.40
C SER A 179 6.24 -8.94 8.76
N VAL A 180 6.99 -8.56 9.81
CA VAL A 180 7.17 -7.15 10.23
C VAL A 180 7.58 -6.25 9.06
N LYS A 181 8.49 -6.73 8.21
CA LYS A 181 8.91 -6.00 6.99
C LYS A 181 7.72 -5.71 6.07
N THR A 182 6.88 -6.72 5.82
CA THR A 182 5.70 -6.56 4.96
C THR A 182 4.67 -5.61 5.56
N LEU A 183 4.49 -5.65 6.88
CA LEU A 183 3.61 -4.71 7.59
C LEU A 183 4.15 -3.26 7.47
N ASP A 184 5.45 -3.06 7.66
CA ASP A 184 6.09 -1.74 7.50
C ASP A 184 5.99 -1.21 6.06
N ASP A 185 6.15 -2.08 5.06
CA ASP A 185 5.99 -1.73 3.65
C ASP A 185 4.53 -1.30 3.35
N LYS A 186 3.53 -1.97 3.95
CA LYS A 186 2.11 -1.60 3.82
C LYS A 186 1.81 -0.28 4.54
N ARG A 187 2.28 -0.12 5.78
CA ARG A 187 2.14 1.11 6.57
C ARG A 187 2.75 2.31 5.85
N SER A 188 3.94 2.14 5.29
CA SER A 188 4.64 3.14 4.48
C SER A 188 3.78 3.69 3.33
N VAL A 189 3.05 2.82 2.63
CA VAL A 189 2.17 3.22 1.54
C VAL A 189 0.90 3.91 2.06
N ALA A 190 0.36 3.44 3.19
CA ALA A 190 -0.77 4.09 3.85
C ALA A 190 -0.42 5.52 4.29
N THR A 191 0.73 5.72 4.94
CA THR A 191 1.22 7.06 5.32
C THR A 191 1.37 7.98 4.12
N LEU A 192 1.86 7.45 2.99
CA LEU A 192 1.95 8.23 1.75
C LEU A 192 0.56 8.63 1.22
N LEU A 193 -0.44 7.75 1.28
CA LEU A 193 -1.80 8.09 0.88
C LEU A 193 -2.34 9.23 1.75
N VAL A 194 -2.24 9.09 3.08
CA VAL A 194 -2.66 10.13 4.04
C VAL A 194 -1.96 11.46 3.77
N ARG A 195 -0.66 11.44 3.45
CA ARG A 195 0.10 12.65 3.10
C ARG A 195 -0.43 13.35 1.84
N ILE A 196 -1.02 12.62 0.88
CA ILE A 196 -1.50 13.17 -0.40
C ILE A 196 -2.96 13.63 -0.34
N ILE A 197 -3.83 12.87 0.34
CA ILE A 197 -5.29 13.12 0.33
C ILE A 197 -5.86 13.52 1.70
N GLY A 198 -5.07 13.44 2.78
CA GLY A 198 -5.53 13.59 4.16
C GLY A 198 -6.01 12.27 4.77
N ASP A 199 -6.18 12.24 6.10
CA ASP A 199 -6.77 11.09 6.79
C ASP A 199 -8.30 11.20 6.80
N LEU A 200 -8.89 10.73 5.70
CA LEU A 200 -10.34 10.76 5.52
C LEU A 200 -11.00 9.48 6.07
N PRO A 201 -12.26 9.55 6.53
CA PRO A 201 -13.09 8.36 6.75
C PRO A 201 -13.16 7.46 5.52
N MET A 202 -13.19 6.13 5.71
CA MET A 202 -13.12 5.17 4.59
C MET A 202 -14.23 5.35 3.55
N ASP A 203 -15.44 5.68 3.99
CA ASP A 203 -16.62 5.90 3.14
C ASP A 203 -16.56 7.20 2.32
N LEU A 204 -15.70 8.14 2.72
CA LEU A 204 -15.46 9.41 2.02
C LEU A 204 -14.31 9.33 1.01
N ILE A 205 -13.48 8.28 1.03
CA ILE A 205 -12.39 8.13 0.04
C ILE A 205 -12.97 7.68 -1.30
N THR A 206 -12.89 8.56 -2.30
CA THR A 206 -13.49 8.36 -3.61
C THR A 206 -12.49 7.93 -4.69
N ARG A 207 -13.02 7.59 -5.87
CA ARG A 207 -12.20 7.36 -7.08
C ARG A 207 -11.38 8.58 -7.47
N GLN A 208 -11.84 9.80 -7.17
CA GLN A 208 -11.11 11.02 -7.49
C GLN A 208 -9.86 11.15 -6.62
N ASP A 209 -9.95 10.78 -5.35
CA ASP A 209 -8.82 10.80 -4.42
C ASP A 209 -7.77 9.74 -4.82
N ALA A 210 -8.21 8.57 -5.25
CA ALA A 210 -7.31 7.54 -5.78
C ALA A 210 -6.65 7.97 -7.11
N ARG A 211 -7.32 8.76 -7.96
CA ARG A 211 -6.70 9.39 -9.14
C ARG A 211 -5.66 10.45 -8.74
N LYS A 212 -5.98 11.31 -7.77
CA LYS A 212 -5.03 12.28 -7.22
C LYS A 212 -3.78 11.57 -6.68
N PHE A 213 -3.97 10.50 -5.90
CA PHE A 213 -2.87 9.66 -5.44
C PHE A 213 -2.01 9.13 -6.60
N ARG A 214 -2.63 8.60 -7.67
CA ARG A 214 -1.91 8.11 -8.85
C ARG A 214 -1.09 9.21 -9.53
N GLU A 215 -1.69 10.36 -9.78
CA GLU A 215 -1.05 11.49 -10.47
C GLU A 215 0.11 12.08 -9.66
N THR A 216 -0.01 12.12 -8.34
CA THR A 216 1.04 12.58 -7.45
C THR A 216 2.14 11.52 -7.28
N ALA A 217 1.77 10.28 -6.96
CA ALA A 217 2.74 9.23 -6.63
C ALA A 217 3.70 8.91 -7.77
N LEU A 218 3.22 8.92 -9.03
CA LEU A 218 4.06 8.68 -10.21
C LEU A 218 5.09 9.80 -10.47
N LYS A 219 4.92 10.97 -9.85
CA LYS A 219 5.86 12.09 -9.94
C LYS A 219 6.83 12.14 -8.76
N LEU A 220 6.65 11.29 -7.75
CA LEU A 220 7.50 11.29 -6.57
C LEU A 220 8.80 10.53 -6.82
N PRO A 221 9.90 10.94 -6.18
CA PRO A 221 11.16 10.22 -6.22
C PRO A 221 11.07 8.89 -5.46
N PRO A 222 11.96 7.94 -5.77
CA PRO A 222 12.11 6.74 -4.97
C PRO A 222 12.50 7.09 -3.53
N ARG A 223 12.11 6.23 -2.57
CA ARG A 223 12.44 6.37 -1.14
C ARG A 223 11.94 7.66 -0.48
N ILE A 224 10.75 8.13 -0.87
CA ILE A 224 10.04 9.27 -0.26
C ILE A 224 10.03 9.26 1.28
N ASN A 225 10.00 8.09 1.92
CA ASN A 225 9.99 7.94 3.38
C ASN A 225 11.33 8.29 4.06
N GLN A 226 12.41 8.46 3.28
CA GLN A 226 13.70 8.95 3.80
C GLN A 226 13.78 10.48 3.78
N LEU A 227 12.83 11.15 3.11
CA LEU A 227 12.77 12.60 3.08
C LEU A 227 12.00 13.13 4.30
N PRO A 228 12.36 14.30 4.83
CA PRO A 228 11.64 14.93 5.93
C PRO A 228 10.14 15.06 5.64
N SER A 229 9.32 14.71 6.63
CA SER A 229 7.86 14.85 6.55
C SER A 229 7.41 16.30 6.43
N SER A 230 8.25 17.25 6.85
CA SER A 230 8.01 18.70 6.78
C SER A 230 8.09 19.29 5.38
N LEU A 231 8.75 18.62 4.42
CA LEU A 231 8.81 19.10 3.04
C LEU A 231 7.44 18.97 2.37
N SER A 232 7.03 19.99 1.62
CA SER A 232 5.81 19.89 0.82
C SER A 232 6.02 18.89 -0.33
N LEU A 233 4.95 18.22 -0.73
CA LEU A 233 5.01 17.29 -1.86
C LEU A 233 5.32 18.04 -3.18
N GLU A 234 4.92 19.31 -3.32
CA GLU A 234 5.29 20.10 -4.49
C GLU A 234 6.81 20.30 -4.57
N GLU A 235 7.47 20.62 -3.46
CA GLU A 235 8.92 20.82 -3.42
C GLU A 235 9.68 19.55 -3.74
N VAL A 236 9.22 18.42 -3.19
CA VAL A 236 9.82 17.11 -3.44
C VAL A 236 9.70 16.72 -4.92
N ILE A 237 8.55 16.98 -5.55
CA ILE A 237 8.35 16.71 -6.98
C ILE A 237 9.24 17.63 -7.82
N ARG A 238 9.36 18.91 -7.45
CA ARG A 238 10.16 19.89 -8.18
C ARG A 238 11.65 19.57 -8.17
N THR A 239 12.15 19.03 -7.07
CA THR A 239 13.58 18.71 -6.87
C THR A 239 13.94 17.26 -7.25
N ALA A 240 12.96 16.44 -7.62
CA ALA A 240 13.19 15.04 -7.96
C ALA A 240 13.99 14.88 -9.26
N THR A 241 15.12 14.17 -9.17
CA THR A 241 15.95 13.82 -10.34
C THR A 241 15.46 12.56 -11.06
N SER A 242 14.68 11.73 -10.37
CA SER A 242 14.10 10.48 -10.88
C SER A 242 12.77 10.22 -10.20
N THR A 243 11.94 9.36 -10.79
CA THR A 243 10.62 9.00 -10.25
C THR A 243 10.52 7.50 -9.96
N ILE A 244 9.50 7.11 -9.19
CA ILE A 244 9.22 5.69 -8.95
C ILE A 244 8.90 4.93 -10.24
N SER A 245 9.31 3.66 -10.30
CA SER A 245 8.94 2.76 -11.41
C SER A 245 7.45 2.39 -11.37
N HIS A 246 6.91 1.96 -12.53
CA HIS A 246 5.55 1.41 -12.60
C HIS A 246 5.36 0.19 -11.68
N THR A 247 6.40 -0.62 -11.49
CA THR A 247 6.38 -1.76 -10.56
C THR A 247 6.17 -1.30 -9.11
N THR A 248 6.90 -0.28 -8.69
CA THR A 248 6.73 0.33 -7.36
C THR A 248 5.33 0.90 -7.19
N PHE A 249 4.83 1.64 -8.18
CA PHE A 249 3.46 2.17 -8.14
C PHE A 249 2.40 1.06 -8.07
N ASN A 250 2.55 -0.02 -8.86
CA ASN A 250 1.63 -1.16 -8.83
C ASN A 250 1.65 -1.88 -7.48
N ASN A 251 2.80 -1.92 -6.79
CA ASN A 251 2.90 -2.41 -5.42
C ASN A 251 2.18 -1.49 -4.43
N TYR A 252 2.21 -0.16 -4.62
CA TYR A 252 1.41 0.75 -3.81
C TYR A 252 -0.09 0.47 -3.97
N VAL A 253 -0.58 0.35 -5.22
CA VAL A 253 -1.97 0.02 -5.51
C VAL A 253 -2.37 -1.33 -4.89
N LYS A 254 -1.47 -2.34 -4.92
CA LYS A 254 -1.69 -3.64 -4.26
C LYS A 254 -1.84 -3.51 -2.74
N ASN A 255 -0.96 -2.74 -2.09
CA ASN A 255 -1.03 -2.53 -0.65
C ASN A 255 -2.30 -1.77 -0.26
N LEU A 256 -2.65 -0.70 -0.97
CA LEU A 256 -3.88 0.07 -0.71
C LEU A 256 -5.13 -0.76 -0.94
N THR A 257 -5.16 -1.57 -2.02
CA THR A 257 -6.25 -2.52 -2.27
C THR A 257 -6.45 -3.50 -1.11
N THR A 258 -5.38 -3.89 -0.41
CA THR A 258 -5.48 -4.78 0.75
C THR A 258 -6.32 -4.13 1.87
N PHE A 259 -6.06 -2.85 2.18
CA PHE A 259 -6.80 -2.12 3.21
C PHE A 259 -8.26 -1.88 2.83
N PHE A 260 -8.54 -1.50 1.58
CA PHE A 260 -9.91 -1.33 1.12
C PHE A 260 -10.67 -2.65 1.02
N THR A 261 -10.00 -3.76 0.71
CA THR A 261 -10.64 -5.09 0.73
C THR A 261 -11.02 -5.48 2.16
N TYR A 262 -10.16 -5.21 3.14
CA TYR A 262 -10.48 -5.40 4.56
C TYR A 262 -11.67 -4.51 4.96
N ALA A 263 -11.62 -3.22 4.67
CA ALA A 263 -12.68 -2.26 4.99
C ALA A 263 -14.05 -2.63 4.39
N ILE A 264 -14.09 -3.21 3.20
CA ILE A 264 -15.34 -3.70 2.59
C ILE A 264 -15.90 -4.89 3.38
N ARG A 265 -15.04 -5.81 3.85
CA ARG A 265 -15.48 -6.97 4.65
C ARG A 265 -16.05 -6.54 6.01
N GLU A 266 -15.43 -5.54 6.62
CA GLU A 266 -15.89 -4.94 7.89
C GLU A 266 -17.07 -3.97 7.71
N GLY A 267 -17.51 -3.70 6.48
CA GLY A 267 -18.63 -2.80 6.21
C GLY A 267 -18.32 -1.31 6.33
N TYR A 268 -17.04 -0.92 6.44
CA TYR A 268 -16.61 0.48 6.53
C TYR A 268 -16.72 1.24 5.20
N CYS A 269 -16.68 0.55 4.06
CA CYS A 269 -16.96 1.14 2.76
C CYS A 269 -17.54 0.13 1.77
N GLU A 270 -18.24 0.60 0.74
CA GLU A 270 -18.90 -0.29 -0.23
C GLU A 270 -17.99 -0.74 -1.37
N ARG A 271 -16.91 0.01 -1.66
CA ARG A 271 -16.11 -0.17 -2.88
C ARG A 271 -14.65 0.20 -2.66
N ASN A 272 -13.77 -0.43 -3.42
CA ASN A 272 -12.35 -0.10 -3.44
C ASN A 272 -12.07 0.98 -4.51
N PRO A 273 -11.68 2.21 -4.13
CA PRO A 273 -11.39 3.28 -5.08
C PRO A 273 -10.10 3.05 -5.87
N PHE A 274 -9.23 2.12 -5.44
CA PHE A 274 -7.98 1.76 -6.11
C PHE A 274 -8.12 0.63 -7.14
N ASP A 275 -9.31 0.03 -7.28
CA ASP A 275 -9.53 -1.09 -8.19
C ASP A 275 -9.24 -0.71 -9.66
N GLY A 276 -8.47 -1.53 -10.38
CA GLY A 276 -8.07 -1.23 -11.76
C GLY A 276 -7.20 0.03 -11.95
N LEU A 277 -6.54 0.57 -10.91
CA LEU A 277 -5.61 1.71 -11.07
C LEU A 277 -4.17 1.32 -11.42
N ARG A 278 -3.85 0.02 -11.51
CA ARG A 278 -2.52 -0.44 -11.91
C ARG A 278 -2.17 0.08 -13.30
N VAL A 279 -0.91 0.49 -13.47
CA VAL A 279 -0.37 0.97 -14.74
C VAL A 279 0.19 -0.23 -15.51
N LYS A 280 -0.15 -0.33 -16.79
CA LYS A 280 0.43 -1.32 -17.69
C LYS A 280 1.93 -1.03 -17.85
N GLN A 281 2.76 -2.03 -17.61
CA GLN A 281 4.17 -2.00 -17.97
C GLN A 281 4.27 -2.17 -19.50
N ARG A 282 5.08 -1.32 -20.15
CA ARG A 282 5.44 -1.47 -21.57
C ARG A 282 6.87 -2.02 -21.57
N GLY A 283 7.06 -3.23 -22.11
CA GLY A 283 8.30 -3.99 -22.06
C GLY A 283 8.01 -5.48 -21.86
N LYS A 284 8.84 -6.37 -22.39
CA LYS A 284 8.69 -7.80 -22.08
C LYS A 284 9.17 -8.05 -20.65
N VAL A 285 8.45 -8.85 -19.88
CA VAL A 285 8.92 -9.33 -18.55
C VAL A 285 10.28 -10.04 -18.66
N SER A 286 10.63 -10.57 -19.84
CA SER A 286 11.96 -11.14 -20.12
C SER A 286 13.08 -10.10 -20.14
N GLU A 287 12.82 -8.86 -20.58
CA GLU A 287 13.79 -7.76 -20.62
C GLU A 287 14.12 -7.22 -19.22
N GLU A 288 13.27 -7.51 -18.23
CA GLU A 288 13.53 -7.19 -16.82
C GLU A 288 14.35 -8.26 -16.08
N ARG A 289 14.67 -9.41 -16.72
CA ARG A 289 15.41 -10.49 -16.07
C ARG A 289 16.90 -10.21 -16.10
N SER A 290 17.45 -9.86 -14.95
CA SER A 290 18.89 -9.72 -14.77
C SER A 290 19.56 -11.09 -14.65
N VAL A 291 19.78 -11.76 -15.77
CA VAL A 291 20.57 -13.01 -15.85
C VAL A 291 22.06 -12.64 -15.92
N PHE A 292 22.91 -13.34 -15.15
CA PHE A 292 24.36 -13.30 -15.38
C PHE A 292 24.70 -14.02 -16.68
N THR A 293 25.39 -13.31 -17.57
CA THR A 293 26.09 -13.90 -18.73
C THR A 293 27.34 -14.65 -18.25
N GLU A 294 27.89 -15.52 -19.10
CA GLU A 294 29.12 -16.23 -18.79
C GLU A 294 30.30 -15.27 -18.51
N ASP A 295 30.39 -14.17 -19.25
CA ASP A 295 31.38 -13.11 -19.02
C ASP A 295 31.19 -12.39 -17.68
N ASP A 296 29.94 -12.24 -17.20
CA ASP A 296 29.72 -11.72 -15.85
C ASP A 296 30.17 -12.72 -14.79
N LEU A 297 29.89 -14.01 -14.98
CA LEU A 297 30.29 -15.07 -14.05
C LEU A 297 31.82 -15.20 -14.02
N ARG A 298 32.48 -15.17 -15.17
CA ARG A 298 33.95 -15.17 -15.27
C ARG A 298 34.57 -13.99 -14.53
N ARG A 299 34.02 -12.79 -14.67
CA ARG A 299 34.47 -11.60 -13.91
C ARG A 299 34.18 -11.73 -12.41
N LEU A 300 33.04 -12.30 -12.04
CA LEU A 300 32.65 -12.49 -10.65
C LEU A 300 33.52 -13.54 -9.94
N PHE A 301 33.90 -14.61 -10.62
CA PHE A 301 34.67 -15.74 -10.09
C PHE A 301 36.14 -15.73 -10.50
N SER A 302 36.67 -14.64 -11.06
CA SER A 302 38.10 -14.53 -11.37
C SER A 302 38.94 -14.58 -10.10
N LYS A 303 40.14 -15.16 -10.15
CA LYS A 303 40.98 -15.31 -8.95
C LYS A 303 41.27 -13.99 -8.25
N GLU A 304 41.56 -12.92 -9.00
CA GLU A 304 41.85 -11.59 -8.47
C GLU A 304 40.68 -11.04 -7.64
N VAL A 305 39.47 -11.09 -8.18
CA VAL A 305 38.27 -10.56 -7.53
C VAL A 305 37.82 -11.51 -6.42
N TYR A 306 37.68 -12.78 -6.74
CA TYR A 306 37.09 -13.76 -5.82
C TYR A 306 37.99 -13.97 -4.61
N SER A 307 39.29 -14.22 -4.80
CA SER A 307 40.21 -14.50 -3.68
C SER A 307 40.46 -13.28 -2.81
N SER A 308 40.60 -12.09 -3.40
CA SER A 308 40.83 -10.86 -2.62
C SER A 308 39.62 -10.51 -1.75
N VAL A 309 38.41 -10.68 -2.28
CA VAL A 309 37.15 -10.38 -1.59
C VAL A 309 36.74 -11.50 -0.62
N SER A 310 37.03 -12.77 -0.93
CA SER A 310 36.60 -13.93 -0.14
C SER A 310 37.55 -14.31 1.00
N SER A 311 38.80 -13.84 0.97
CA SER A 311 39.88 -14.23 1.89
C SER A 311 39.60 -14.04 3.38
N ARG A 312 38.56 -13.29 3.76
CA ARG A 312 38.29 -12.93 5.16
C ARG A 312 37.09 -13.62 5.78
N LYS A 313 36.12 -14.14 5.00
CA LYS A 313 34.89 -14.72 5.56
C LYS A 313 34.35 -15.91 4.74
N PRO A 314 34.09 -17.07 5.37
CA PRO A 314 33.53 -18.24 4.67
C PRO A 314 32.25 -17.94 3.90
N ASN A 315 31.34 -17.12 4.44
CA ASN A 315 30.09 -16.76 3.76
C ASN A 315 30.32 -16.04 2.42
N GLN A 316 31.40 -15.27 2.28
CA GLN A 316 31.70 -14.51 1.06
C GLN A 316 32.23 -15.44 -0.04
N TYR A 317 32.93 -16.50 0.34
CA TYR A 317 33.39 -17.54 -0.58
C TYR A 317 32.27 -18.49 -1.00
N TRP A 318 31.42 -18.94 -0.08
CA TRP A 318 30.46 -20.00 -0.40
C TRP A 318 29.13 -19.50 -0.95
N LEU A 319 28.64 -18.33 -0.52
CA LEU A 319 27.30 -17.88 -0.93
C LEU A 319 27.15 -17.68 -2.44
N PRO A 320 28.09 -17.06 -3.19
CA PRO A 320 27.96 -16.94 -4.64
C PRO A 320 27.99 -18.30 -5.35
N LEU A 321 28.88 -19.20 -4.95
CA LEU A 321 28.95 -20.57 -5.47
C LEU A 321 27.65 -21.33 -5.23
N LEU A 322 27.16 -21.32 -4.00
CA LEU A 322 25.88 -21.93 -3.64
C LEU A 322 24.73 -21.28 -4.41
N GLY A 323 24.73 -19.97 -4.58
CA GLY A 323 23.75 -19.24 -5.37
C GLY A 323 23.70 -19.76 -6.82
N LEU A 324 24.85 -19.89 -7.47
CA LEU A 324 24.98 -20.32 -8.86
C LEU A 324 24.62 -21.79 -9.11
N TYR A 325 24.82 -22.68 -8.12
CA TYR A 325 24.56 -24.11 -8.30
C TYR A 325 23.26 -24.61 -7.67
N THR A 326 22.56 -23.78 -6.89
CA THR A 326 21.30 -24.17 -6.22
C THR A 326 20.11 -23.28 -6.59
N GLY A 327 20.35 -22.03 -6.99
CA GLY A 327 19.30 -21.04 -7.26
C GLY A 327 18.48 -20.67 -6.01
N ALA A 328 18.98 -21.03 -4.83
CA ALA A 328 18.35 -20.71 -3.56
C ALA A 328 18.40 -19.21 -3.28
N ARG A 329 17.41 -18.72 -2.53
CA ARG A 329 17.40 -17.30 -2.13
C ARG A 329 18.53 -17.06 -1.14
N LEU A 330 19.11 -15.86 -1.15
CA LEU A 330 20.24 -15.51 -0.27
C LEU A 330 19.98 -15.88 1.20
N ASN A 331 18.83 -15.49 1.75
CA ASN A 331 18.52 -15.79 3.14
C ASN A 331 18.26 -17.28 3.40
N GLU A 332 17.81 -18.05 2.41
CA GLU A 332 17.69 -19.51 2.53
C GLU A 332 19.07 -20.14 2.74
N LEU A 333 20.09 -19.67 2.03
CA LEU A 333 21.48 -20.13 2.19
C LEU A 333 22.11 -19.63 3.50
N CYS A 334 21.90 -18.35 3.84
CA CYS A 334 22.52 -17.75 5.02
C CYS A 334 22.02 -18.35 6.35
N GLN A 335 20.79 -18.88 6.39
CA GLN A 335 20.16 -19.41 7.61
C GLN A 335 20.35 -20.92 7.81
N LEU A 336 21.14 -21.58 6.96
CA LEU A 336 21.34 -23.03 7.03
C LEU A 336 22.08 -23.43 8.31
N TYR A 337 21.53 -24.44 8.96
CA TYR A 337 22.21 -25.21 10.00
C TYR A 337 23.05 -26.32 9.37
N LEU A 338 24.02 -26.84 10.13
CA LEU A 338 24.81 -27.98 9.66
C LEU A 338 23.93 -29.24 9.49
N ASP A 339 22.86 -29.40 10.28
CA ASP A 339 21.90 -30.50 10.14
C ASP A 339 20.89 -30.30 8.98
N ASP A 340 20.96 -29.18 8.26
CA ASP A 340 20.27 -29.00 6.99
C ASP A 340 21.07 -29.59 5.82
N VAL A 341 22.33 -30.00 6.04
CA VAL A 341 23.11 -30.79 5.08
C VAL A 341 22.86 -32.26 5.36
N VAL A 342 22.10 -32.92 4.48
CA VAL A 342 21.58 -34.28 4.68
C VAL A 342 21.90 -35.18 3.49
N THR A 343 22.04 -36.48 3.71
CA THR A 343 22.18 -37.46 2.64
C THR A 343 20.90 -38.29 2.56
N ILE A 344 20.23 -38.27 1.41
CA ILE A 344 18.98 -38.99 1.16
C ILE A 344 19.23 -39.97 0.02
N ASN A 345 19.06 -41.27 0.27
CA ASN A 345 19.32 -42.34 -0.71
C ASN A 345 20.69 -42.22 -1.42
N GLY A 346 21.73 -41.83 -0.67
CA GLY A 346 23.09 -41.63 -1.21
C GLY A 346 23.33 -40.29 -1.92
N VAL A 347 22.33 -39.40 -1.97
CA VAL A 347 22.45 -38.05 -2.56
C VAL A 347 22.59 -37.01 -1.46
N ASP A 348 23.74 -36.33 -1.40
CA ASP A 348 23.93 -35.19 -0.50
C ASP A 348 23.09 -33.99 -0.96
N CYS A 349 22.35 -33.41 -0.03
CA CYS A 349 21.36 -32.36 -0.26
C CYS A 349 21.48 -31.23 0.76
N LEU A 350 21.09 -30.03 0.34
CA LEU A 350 20.68 -28.95 1.22
C LEU A 350 19.17 -29.02 1.44
N HIS A 351 18.76 -29.13 2.70
CA HIS A 351 17.35 -29.06 3.09
C HIS A 351 16.96 -27.61 3.37
N ILE A 352 16.36 -26.97 2.37
CA ILE A 352 15.82 -25.61 2.52
C ILE A 352 14.50 -25.71 3.27
N ARG A 353 14.48 -25.30 4.54
CA ARG A 353 13.28 -25.39 5.42
C ARG A 353 13.19 -24.22 6.40
N ALA A 354 12.09 -24.14 7.12
CA ALA A 354 11.90 -23.26 8.27
C ALA A 354 11.58 -24.08 9.53
N ALA A 355 12.48 -25.01 9.90
CA ALA A 355 12.27 -25.92 11.04
C ALA A 355 12.54 -25.26 12.40
N ARG A 356 13.18 -24.08 12.42
CA ARG A 356 13.58 -23.37 13.63
C ARG A 356 13.04 -21.94 13.63
N PRO A 357 12.82 -21.30 14.80
CA PRO A 357 12.19 -19.97 14.90
C PRO A 357 12.91 -18.84 14.14
N ASP A 358 14.21 -18.98 13.92
CA ASP A 358 15.06 -18.01 13.23
C ASP A 358 15.31 -18.35 11.75
N GLN A 359 14.69 -19.43 11.25
CA GLN A 359 14.64 -19.76 9.83
C GLN A 359 13.32 -19.29 9.23
N LYS A 360 13.37 -18.77 8.01
CA LYS A 360 12.20 -18.26 7.31
C LYS A 360 12.23 -18.60 5.83
N LEU A 361 11.09 -19.05 5.33
CA LEU A 361 10.83 -19.22 3.91
C LEU A 361 9.87 -18.14 3.40
N LYS A 362 9.93 -17.87 2.09
CA LYS A 362 9.05 -16.89 1.45
C LYS A 362 7.61 -17.40 1.34
N THR A 363 7.45 -18.69 1.08
CA THR A 363 6.18 -19.41 0.91
C THR A 363 6.37 -20.86 1.38
N ALA A 364 5.28 -21.56 1.69
CA ALA A 364 5.33 -23.00 2.02
C ALA A 364 5.99 -23.82 0.90
N SER A 365 5.71 -23.50 -0.37
CA SER A 365 6.31 -24.14 -1.55
C SER A 365 7.83 -23.93 -1.70
N SER A 366 8.46 -23.13 -0.84
CA SER A 366 9.90 -22.93 -0.88
C SER A 366 10.67 -24.04 -0.16
N GLU A 367 9.99 -24.83 0.68
CA GLU A 367 10.58 -25.97 1.37
C GLU A 367 10.91 -27.06 0.36
N ARG A 368 12.15 -27.55 0.37
CA ARG A 368 12.64 -28.55 -0.60
C ARG A 368 14.01 -29.10 -0.24
N LEU A 369 14.33 -30.26 -0.81
CA LEU A 369 15.69 -30.78 -0.88
C LEU A 369 16.34 -30.35 -2.18
N VAL A 370 17.56 -29.81 -2.10
CA VAL A 370 18.37 -29.41 -3.27
C VAL A 370 19.63 -30.26 -3.28
N PRO A 371 19.81 -31.16 -4.26
CA PRO A 371 21.06 -31.91 -4.41
C PRO A 371 22.29 -30.99 -4.49
N ILE A 372 23.39 -31.39 -3.86
CA ILE A 372 24.65 -30.66 -3.88
C ILE A 372 25.41 -31.06 -5.15
N HIS A 373 25.62 -30.07 -6.03
CA HIS A 373 26.35 -30.25 -7.28
C HIS A 373 27.78 -30.76 -7.06
N SER A 374 28.22 -31.69 -7.90
CA SER A 374 29.59 -32.23 -7.98
C SER A 374 30.69 -31.16 -7.92
N ARG A 375 30.55 -30.01 -8.58
CA ARG A 375 31.53 -28.92 -8.55
C ARG A 375 31.65 -28.27 -7.17
N LEU A 376 30.56 -28.15 -6.42
CA LEU A 376 30.64 -27.67 -5.03
C LEU A 376 31.43 -28.67 -4.18
N LYS A 377 31.23 -29.97 -4.39
CA LYS A 377 32.00 -31.03 -3.71
C LYS A 377 33.48 -30.95 -4.09
N ALA A 378 33.80 -30.82 -5.38
CA ALA A 378 35.16 -30.68 -5.87
C ALA A 378 35.88 -29.44 -5.32
N LEU A 379 35.15 -28.36 -5.05
CA LEU A 379 35.67 -27.14 -4.41
C LEU A 379 35.84 -27.27 -2.89
N GLY A 380 35.50 -28.41 -2.29
CA GLY A 380 35.72 -28.70 -0.88
C GLY A 380 34.54 -28.34 0.04
N PHE A 381 33.31 -28.26 -0.48
CA PHE A 381 32.17 -27.83 0.34
C PHE A 381 31.85 -28.82 1.46
N ILE A 382 31.96 -30.13 1.22
CA ILE A 382 31.66 -31.15 2.23
C ILE A 382 32.70 -31.11 3.35
N GLU A 383 33.97 -30.93 3.00
CA GLU A 383 35.10 -30.76 3.91
C GLU A 383 34.94 -29.49 4.74
N PHE A 384 34.46 -28.40 4.12
CA PHE A 384 34.09 -27.19 4.84
C PHE A 384 33.01 -27.46 5.88
N ILE A 385 31.93 -28.16 5.54
CA ILE A 385 30.86 -28.54 6.50
C ILE A 385 31.43 -29.39 7.65
N GLN A 386 32.30 -30.35 7.35
CA GLN A 386 32.96 -31.17 8.38
C GLN A 386 33.81 -30.33 9.32
N LYS A 387 34.58 -29.36 8.81
CA LYS A 387 35.35 -28.42 9.63
C LYS A 387 34.45 -27.59 10.54
N GLN A 388 33.32 -27.10 10.03
CA GLN A 388 32.35 -26.36 10.84
C GLN A 388 31.76 -27.22 11.97
N ARG A 389 31.48 -28.51 11.71
CA ARG A 389 31.03 -29.47 12.74
C ARG A 389 32.11 -29.71 13.79
N ALA A 390 33.35 -29.95 13.36
CA ALA A 390 34.48 -30.18 14.26
C ALA A 390 34.77 -28.98 15.16
N ALA A 391 34.54 -27.75 14.66
CA ALA A 391 34.63 -26.51 15.43
C ALA A 391 33.45 -26.27 16.39
N GLY A 392 32.48 -27.19 16.47
CA GLY A 392 31.33 -27.08 17.37
C GLY A 392 30.30 -26.03 16.96
N HIS A 393 30.35 -25.54 15.72
CA HIS A 393 29.35 -24.61 15.23
C HIS A 393 28.01 -25.31 15.00
N GLN A 394 26.91 -24.56 15.08
CA GLN A 394 25.58 -25.06 14.72
C GLN A 394 25.18 -24.72 13.29
N ARG A 395 25.72 -23.61 12.75
CA ARG A 395 25.37 -23.06 11.43
C ARG A 395 26.50 -23.27 10.44
N ILE A 396 26.15 -23.30 9.16
CA ILE A 396 27.14 -23.29 8.07
C ILE A 396 27.96 -22.00 8.13
N PHE A 397 27.30 -20.87 8.39
CA PHE A 397 27.91 -19.54 8.49
C PHE A 397 27.68 -18.92 9.90
N PRO A 398 28.45 -19.34 10.92
CA PRO A 398 28.29 -18.86 12.30
C PRO A 398 28.61 -17.37 12.45
N GLU A 399 29.36 -16.78 11.53
CA GLU A 399 29.74 -15.36 11.53
C GLU A 399 28.60 -14.41 11.13
N LEU A 400 27.47 -14.94 10.65
CA LEU A 400 26.32 -14.13 10.23
C LEU A 400 25.39 -13.82 11.41
N THR A 401 25.05 -12.55 11.57
CA THR A 401 24.09 -12.07 12.57
C THR A 401 22.68 -11.96 11.98
N CYS A 402 21.68 -12.42 12.73
CA CYS A 402 20.29 -12.32 12.31
C CYS A 402 19.75 -10.88 12.47
N HIS A 403 19.35 -10.25 11.38
CA HIS A 403 18.69 -8.95 11.41
C HIS A 403 17.17 -9.11 11.59
N LYS A 404 16.57 -8.37 12.55
CA LYS A 404 15.13 -8.45 12.90
C LYS A 404 14.17 -8.44 11.69
N LYS A 405 14.45 -7.63 10.66
CA LYS A 405 13.59 -7.50 9.45
C LYS A 405 14.08 -8.27 8.22
N HIS A 406 15.33 -8.71 8.20
CA HIS A 406 16.00 -9.16 6.98
C HIS A 406 16.71 -10.51 7.13
N GLY A 407 16.62 -11.14 8.31
CA GLY A 407 17.28 -12.39 8.61
C GLY A 407 18.79 -12.30 8.52
N TYR A 408 19.42 -13.44 8.26
CA TYR A 408 20.87 -13.58 8.09
C TYR A 408 21.37 -13.01 6.75
N GLY A 409 20.47 -12.74 5.79
CA GLY A 409 20.82 -12.20 4.47
C GLY A 409 21.21 -10.71 4.43
N ALA A 410 21.02 -9.95 5.54
CA ALA A 410 21.20 -8.50 5.54
C ALA A 410 22.64 -8.05 5.23
N ALA A 411 23.63 -8.59 5.95
CA ALA A 411 25.03 -8.25 5.74
C ALA A 411 25.58 -8.82 4.41
N PRO A 412 25.30 -10.08 4.04
CA PRO A 412 25.69 -10.63 2.73
C PRO A 412 25.10 -9.85 1.55
N SER A 413 23.85 -9.38 1.63
CA SER A 413 23.23 -8.59 0.56
C SER A 413 23.94 -7.25 0.33
N LYS A 414 24.32 -6.56 1.42
CA LYS A 414 25.10 -5.31 1.36
C LYS A 414 26.50 -5.57 0.80
N TRP A 415 27.15 -6.65 1.25
CA TRP A 415 28.47 -7.04 0.74
C TRP A 415 28.41 -7.35 -0.76
N PHE A 416 27.47 -8.19 -1.21
CA PHE A 416 27.37 -8.56 -2.62
C PHE A 416 27.06 -7.34 -3.48
N THR A 417 26.26 -6.38 -2.99
CA THR A 417 26.10 -5.09 -3.67
C THR A 417 27.45 -4.42 -3.93
N ARG A 418 28.33 -4.27 -2.93
CA ARG A 418 29.65 -3.66 -3.13
C ARG A 418 30.51 -4.40 -4.15
N VAL A 419 30.46 -5.73 -4.16
CA VAL A 419 31.19 -6.56 -5.15
C VAL A 419 30.70 -6.24 -6.56
N ARG A 420 29.39 -6.22 -6.77
CA ARG A 420 28.79 -5.87 -8.07
C ARG A 420 29.14 -4.45 -8.50
N GLU A 421 29.19 -3.52 -7.55
CA GLU A 421 29.58 -2.15 -7.80
C GLU A 421 31.04 -2.04 -8.28
N GLN A 422 31.96 -2.81 -7.68
CA GLN A 422 33.36 -2.89 -8.09
C GLN A 422 33.52 -3.51 -9.49
N LEU A 423 32.66 -4.47 -9.85
CA LEU A 423 32.69 -5.15 -11.15
C LEU A 423 31.97 -4.39 -12.27
N GLY A 424 31.47 -3.19 -12.00
CA GLY A 424 30.82 -2.36 -13.01
C GLY A 424 29.44 -2.87 -13.44
N PHE A 425 28.77 -3.69 -12.63
CA PHE A 425 27.38 -4.13 -12.90
C PHE A 425 26.35 -3.01 -12.60
N LYS A 426 26.73 -1.73 -12.76
CA LYS A 426 26.00 -0.60 -12.16
C LYS A 426 24.82 -0.09 -12.99
N ASP A 427 24.89 0.07 -14.30
CA ASP A 427 23.81 0.77 -15.03
C ASP A 427 23.69 0.29 -16.50
N GLY A 428 22.54 -0.29 -16.88
CA GLY A 428 22.25 -0.87 -18.21
C GLY A 428 21.58 -2.25 -18.13
N GLU A 429 21.01 -2.74 -19.25
CA GLU A 429 20.12 -3.93 -19.37
C GLU A 429 20.32 -5.01 -18.28
N GLY A 430 19.45 -4.94 -17.26
CA GLY A 430 19.39 -5.87 -16.13
C GLY A 430 20.27 -5.50 -14.93
N GLN A 431 19.69 -4.83 -13.91
CA GLN A 431 20.32 -4.70 -12.59
C GLN A 431 20.55 -6.11 -11.99
N LYS A 432 21.76 -6.65 -12.13
CA LYS A 432 22.11 -7.97 -11.60
C LYS A 432 22.25 -7.89 -10.10
N ASP A 433 21.59 -8.75 -9.34
CA ASP A 433 21.71 -8.84 -7.88
C ASP A 433 21.97 -10.30 -7.46
N PHE A 434 21.86 -10.65 -6.17
CA PHE A 434 22.05 -12.05 -5.79
C PHE A 434 20.94 -12.96 -6.36
N HIS A 435 19.74 -12.44 -6.58
CA HIS A 435 18.64 -13.18 -7.19
C HIS A 435 18.89 -13.50 -8.67
N SER A 436 19.77 -12.75 -9.33
CA SER A 436 20.23 -13.04 -10.69
C SER A 436 20.80 -14.44 -10.85
N PHE A 437 21.46 -15.03 -9.84
CA PHE A 437 21.90 -16.42 -9.92
C PHE A 437 20.75 -17.39 -10.16
N ARG A 438 19.62 -17.17 -9.48
CA ARG A 438 18.42 -17.98 -9.67
C ARG A 438 17.86 -17.82 -11.08
N HIS A 439 17.86 -16.61 -11.62
CA HIS A 439 17.44 -16.37 -13.00
C HIS A 439 18.39 -17.02 -14.00
N THR A 440 19.70 -16.95 -13.76
CA THR A 440 20.73 -17.63 -14.56
C THR A 440 20.49 -19.13 -14.61
N ILE A 441 20.28 -19.80 -13.48
CA ILE A 441 20.00 -21.25 -13.48
C ILE A 441 18.69 -21.57 -14.20
N ALA A 442 17.63 -20.79 -13.92
CA ALA A 442 16.33 -21.02 -14.56
C ALA A 442 16.42 -20.90 -16.08
N ASP A 443 17.15 -19.90 -16.58
CA ASP A 443 17.35 -19.70 -18.01
C ASP A 443 18.26 -20.78 -18.60
N HIS A 444 19.39 -21.09 -17.95
CA HIS A 444 20.33 -22.14 -18.38
C HIS A 444 19.66 -23.50 -18.54
N LEU A 445 18.92 -23.94 -17.52
CA LEU A 445 18.18 -25.21 -17.56
C LEU A 445 17.07 -25.20 -18.61
N LYS A 446 16.43 -24.05 -18.83
CA LYS A 446 15.44 -23.89 -19.90
C LYS A 446 16.09 -24.04 -21.28
N GLN A 447 17.25 -23.43 -21.52
CA GLN A 447 17.98 -23.59 -22.79
C GLN A 447 18.44 -25.04 -23.00
N LYS A 448 18.65 -25.80 -21.92
CA LYS A 448 18.92 -27.24 -21.96
C LYS A 448 17.69 -28.13 -22.11
N GLY A 449 16.49 -27.54 -22.27
CA GLY A 449 15.25 -28.30 -22.46
C GLY A 449 14.71 -28.99 -21.21
N VAL A 450 15.19 -28.64 -20.02
CA VAL A 450 14.66 -29.20 -18.77
C VAL A 450 13.23 -28.70 -18.56
N SER A 451 12.32 -29.61 -18.18
CA SER A 451 10.91 -29.28 -17.99
C SER A 451 10.70 -28.21 -16.90
N GLU A 452 9.72 -27.34 -17.11
CA GLU A 452 9.36 -26.28 -16.15
C GLU A 452 8.99 -26.84 -14.78
N ALA A 453 8.38 -28.04 -14.73
CA ALA A 453 8.06 -28.72 -13.48
C ALA A 453 9.32 -29.04 -12.65
N LEU A 454 10.36 -29.58 -13.29
CA LEU A 454 11.63 -29.90 -12.62
C LEU A 454 12.40 -28.64 -12.21
N VAL A 455 12.46 -27.63 -13.09
CA VAL A 455 13.09 -26.33 -12.76
C VAL A 455 12.35 -25.68 -11.59
N GLY A 456 11.02 -25.69 -11.61
CA GLY A 456 10.22 -25.15 -10.51
C GLY A 456 10.36 -25.94 -9.21
N GLY A 457 10.49 -27.27 -9.28
CA GLY A 457 10.82 -28.12 -8.13
C GLY A 457 12.17 -27.78 -7.50
N LEU A 458 13.22 -27.67 -8.32
CA LEU A 458 14.56 -27.27 -7.88
C LEU A 458 14.56 -25.86 -7.25
N LEU A 459 13.80 -24.94 -7.83
CA LEU A 459 13.78 -23.55 -7.40
C LEU A 459 12.78 -23.31 -6.25
N GLY A 460 11.85 -24.21 -5.95
CA GLY A 460 10.80 -23.98 -4.95
C GLY A 460 9.72 -23.01 -5.43
N HIS A 461 9.33 -23.15 -6.71
CA HIS A 461 8.16 -22.52 -7.29
C HIS A 461 6.96 -23.45 -7.17
N GLN A 462 5.76 -22.90 -6.95
CA GLN A 462 4.54 -23.68 -7.13
C GLN A 462 4.45 -24.09 -8.60
N THR A 463 4.46 -25.39 -8.86
CA THR A 463 4.38 -25.98 -10.19
C THR A 463 3.05 -26.73 -10.35
N GLY A 464 2.46 -26.64 -11.56
CA GLY A 464 1.26 -27.37 -11.95
C GLY A 464 -0.06 -26.58 -11.84
N GLY A 465 -1.09 -27.10 -12.52
CA GLY A 465 -2.49 -26.72 -12.26
C GLY A 465 -2.98 -27.28 -10.91
N ILE A 466 -4.17 -26.87 -10.48
CA ILE A 466 -4.78 -27.18 -9.16
C ILE A 466 -4.58 -28.66 -8.73
N THR A 467 -4.63 -29.60 -9.69
CA THR A 467 -4.50 -31.05 -9.45
C THR A 467 -3.11 -31.47 -8.95
N PHE A 468 -2.02 -31.04 -9.61
CA PHE A 468 -0.66 -31.43 -9.19
C PHE A 468 -0.23 -30.69 -7.92
N SER A 469 -0.69 -29.46 -7.71
CA SER A 469 -0.39 -28.70 -6.48
C SER A 469 -1.12 -29.24 -5.25
N ARG A 470 -2.20 -30.02 -5.41
CA ARG A 470 -2.99 -30.58 -4.31
C ARG A 470 -2.60 -32.02 -3.94
N TYR A 471 -1.98 -32.76 -4.86
CA TYR A 471 -1.65 -34.19 -4.69
C TYR A 471 -0.19 -34.57 -4.97
N GLY A 472 0.61 -33.68 -5.59
CA GLY A 472 2.02 -33.93 -5.86
C GLY A 472 2.87 -33.75 -4.61
N LYS A 473 3.56 -34.81 -4.18
CA LYS A 473 4.66 -34.71 -3.20
C LYS A 473 5.88 -34.07 -3.87
N ASP A 474 6.77 -33.50 -3.07
CA ASP A 474 8.03 -32.92 -3.55
C ASP A 474 8.84 -33.93 -4.39
N PHE A 475 9.58 -33.41 -5.36
CA PHE A 475 10.49 -34.25 -6.16
C PHE A 475 11.53 -34.90 -5.26
N ARG A 476 11.76 -36.20 -5.49
CA ARG A 476 12.83 -36.93 -4.81
C ARG A 476 14.20 -36.39 -5.23
N PRO A 477 15.19 -36.36 -4.33
CA PRO A 477 16.55 -35.90 -4.65
C PRO A 477 17.17 -36.59 -5.87
N GLU A 478 16.94 -37.89 -6.03
CA GLU A 478 17.45 -38.66 -7.17
C GLU A 478 16.94 -38.17 -8.52
N VAL A 479 15.73 -37.57 -8.55
CA VAL A 479 15.13 -36.99 -9.77
C VAL A 479 15.72 -35.62 -10.05
N LEU A 480 16.02 -34.84 -9.01
CA LEU A 480 16.60 -33.49 -9.16
C LEU A 480 18.12 -33.50 -9.37
N ALA A 481 18.82 -34.57 -8.98
CA ALA A 481 20.28 -34.61 -9.06
C ALA A 481 20.80 -34.45 -10.51
N PRO A 482 20.29 -35.17 -11.53
CA PRO A 482 20.66 -34.91 -12.93
C PRO A 482 20.35 -33.50 -13.41
N VAL A 483 19.30 -32.87 -12.88
CA VAL A 483 18.93 -31.48 -13.23
C VAL A 483 19.93 -30.49 -12.66
N VAL A 484 20.38 -30.70 -11.43
CA VAL A 484 21.42 -29.87 -10.80
C VAL A 484 22.75 -30.04 -11.55
N GLU A 485 23.14 -31.26 -11.89
CA GLU A 485 24.38 -31.53 -12.65
C GLU A 485 24.36 -30.97 -14.08
N ALA A 486 23.18 -30.67 -14.65
CA ALA A 486 23.08 -29.99 -15.92
C ALA A 486 23.55 -28.52 -15.86
N VAL A 487 23.82 -27.95 -14.68
CA VAL A 487 24.35 -26.59 -14.51
C VAL A 487 25.88 -26.58 -14.72
N ASP A 488 26.30 -26.57 -15.98
CA ASP A 488 27.67 -26.86 -16.41
C ASP A 488 28.63 -25.64 -16.57
N PHE A 489 28.47 -24.56 -15.79
CA PHE A 489 29.42 -23.42 -15.78
C PHE A 489 30.87 -23.76 -15.34
N ASP A 490 31.89 -23.28 -16.06
CA ASP A 490 33.32 -23.58 -15.79
C ASP A 490 33.95 -22.76 -14.63
N VAL A 491 33.27 -22.73 -13.49
CA VAL A 491 33.74 -21.95 -12.33
C VAL A 491 35.10 -22.42 -11.80
N VAL A 492 35.39 -23.72 -11.90
CA VAL A 492 36.67 -24.29 -11.45
C VAL A 492 37.82 -23.72 -12.28
N GLY A 493 37.65 -23.62 -13.61
CA GLY A 493 38.63 -22.97 -14.49
C GLY A 493 38.81 -21.49 -14.16
N TRP A 494 37.71 -20.76 -13.93
CA TRP A 494 37.77 -19.31 -13.63
C TRP A 494 38.43 -18.97 -12.29
N LEU A 495 38.33 -19.86 -11.28
CA LEU A 495 38.98 -19.66 -9.99
C LEU A 495 40.50 -19.92 -10.03
N GLN A 496 40.97 -20.65 -11.04
CA GLN A 496 42.39 -20.99 -11.22
C GLN A 496 43.14 -19.98 -12.09
N GLN A 497 42.42 -19.29 -12.98
CA GLN A 497 42.89 -18.18 -13.82
C GLN A 497 42.88 -16.86 -13.04
#